data_AF-A0A1N7SGL3-F1
#
_entry.id   AF-A0A1N7SGL3-F1
#
_cell.length_a   1.000
_cell.length_b   1.000
_cell.length_c   1.000
_cell.angle_alpha   90.00
_cell.angle_beta   90.00
_cell.angle_gamma   90.00
#
_symmetry.space_group_name_H-M   'P 1'
#
loop_
_entity.id
_entity.type
_entity.pdbx_description
1 polymer ?
#
loop_
_entity_poly.entity_id
_entity_poly.type
_entity_poly.pdbx_seq_one_letter_code
_entity_poly.pdbx_strand_id
1 'polypeptide(L)'
;MTSVGAPVPTLSAVIAVVMEFVVGIAIVIGFYTRPLALLLALYTLGTAFVGHHYWTMTGMEQYANMINFYKNLSIIGGLLLLAATGPGRYSLDRK
;
A
#
# COMPACT_ATOMS: atom_id res chain seq x y z
N MET A 1 -11.94 -14.07 -12.28
CA MET A 1 -10.84 -13.65 -11.39
C MET A 1 -9.55 -14.19 -11.98
N THR A 2 -9.07 -13.54 -13.02
CA THR A 2 -7.88 -13.94 -13.77
C THR A 2 -6.63 -13.54 -12.99
N SER A 3 -5.70 -14.47 -12.88
CA SER A 3 -4.43 -14.40 -12.15
C SER A 3 -3.57 -13.25 -12.68
N VAL A 4 -3.57 -12.11 -11.99
CA VAL A 4 -2.57 -11.06 -12.16
C VAL A 4 -1.28 -11.56 -11.52
N GLY A 5 -0.52 -12.41 -12.21
CA GLY A 5 0.90 -12.73 -11.98
C GLY A 5 1.38 -13.12 -10.57
N ALA A 6 0.51 -13.22 -9.58
CA ALA A 6 0.87 -13.38 -8.19
C ALA A 6 1.14 -14.86 -7.90
N PRO A 7 2.29 -15.21 -7.31
CA PRO A 7 2.52 -16.57 -6.82
C PRO A 7 1.45 -16.84 -5.76
N VAL A 8 0.60 -17.84 -6.00
CA VAL A 8 -0.56 -18.24 -5.17
C VAL A 8 -1.59 -17.12 -4.88
N PRO A 9 -2.59 -16.90 -5.77
CA PRO A 9 -3.59 -15.82 -5.68
C PRO A 9 -4.34 -15.75 -4.34
N THR A 10 -4.66 -16.90 -3.75
CA THR A 10 -5.37 -16.97 -2.46
C THR A 10 -4.51 -16.42 -1.32
N LEU A 11 -3.21 -16.72 -1.33
CA LEU A 11 -2.28 -16.24 -0.31
C LEU A 11 -2.04 -14.74 -0.46
N SER A 12 -1.88 -14.26 -1.70
CA SER A 12 -1.73 -12.82 -1.97
C SER A 12 -2.94 -12.02 -1.52
N ALA A 13 -4.16 -12.57 -1.71
CA ALA A 13 -5.38 -11.93 -1.22
C ALA A 13 -5.43 -11.85 0.31
N VAL A 14 -5.04 -12.92 1.02
CA VAL A 14 -4.98 -12.91 2.50
C VAL A 14 -3.96 -11.89 2.99
N ILE A 15 -2.76 -11.85 2.38
CA ILE A 15 -1.74 -10.86 2.71
C ILE A 15 -2.27 -9.45 2.48
N ALA A 16 -2.95 -9.21 1.35
CA ALA A 16 -3.52 -7.91 1.04
C ALA A 16 -4.54 -7.46 2.08
N VAL A 17 -5.45 -8.34 2.50
CA VAL A 17 -6.43 -8.04 3.54
C VAL A 17 -5.74 -7.66 4.85
N VAL A 18 -4.73 -8.41 5.28
CA VAL A 18 -4.00 -8.12 6.52
C VAL A 18 -3.30 -6.76 6.43
N MET A 19 -2.63 -6.49 5.32
CA MET A 19 -1.85 -5.26 5.14
C MET A 19 -2.74 -4.03 4.98
N GLU A 20 -3.80 -4.10 4.19
CA GLU A 20 -4.65 -2.93 3.93
C GLU A 20 -5.62 -2.66 5.09
N PHE A 21 -6.18 -3.72 5.68
CA PHE A 21 -7.20 -3.58 6.71
C PHE A 21 -6.60 -3.53 8.12
N VAL A 22 -5.81 -4.55 8.50
CA VAL A 22 -5.32 -4.67 9.89
C VAL A 22 -4.24 -3.64 10.17
N VAL A 23 -3.23 -3.52 9.30
CA VAL A 23 -2.16 -2.51 9.47
C VAL A 23 -2.73 -1.09 9.30
N GLY A 24 -3.66 -0.89 8.36
CA GLY A 24 -4.37 0.38 8.21
C GLY A 24 -5.07 0.82 9.49
N ILE A 25 -5.83 -0.07 10.14
CA ILE A 25 -6.47 0.20 11.44
C ILE A 25 -5.43 0.50 12.52
N ALA A 26 -4.34 -0.29 12.60
CA ALA A 26 -3.27 -0.09 13.57
C ALA A 26 -2.62 1.30 13.45
N ILE A 27 -2.43 1.79 12.22
CA ILE A 27 -1.95 3.15 11.94
C ILE A 27 -2.98 4.20 12.39
N VAL A 28 -4.28 3.98 12.12
CA VAL A 28 -5.36 4.92 12.51
C VAL A 28 -5.45 5.09 14.02
N ILE A 29 -5.35 4.00 14.79
CA ILE A 29 -5.37 4.05 16.26
C ILE A 29 -4.03 4.52 16.85
N GLY A 30 -3.01 4.69 16.01
CA GLY A 30 -1.69 5.22 16.37
C GLY A 30 -0.69 4.19 16.89
N PHE A 31 -1.03 2.90 16.92
CA PHE A 31 -0.17 1.83 17.41
C PHE A 31 1.04 1.65 16.48
N TYR A 32 2.27 1.87 16.96
CA TYR A 32 3.49 1.71 16.17
C TYR A 32 3.44 2.41 14.80
N THR A 33 2.90 3.64 14.77
CA THR A 33 2.57 4.37 13.54
C THR A 33 3.74 4.45 12.55
N ARG A 34 4.96 4.71 13.03
CA ARG A 34 6.15 4.87 12.17
C ARG A 34 6.55 3.59 11.43
N PRO A 35 6.87 2.48 12.12
CA PRO A 35 7.25 1.25 11.43
C PRO A 35 6.11 0.66 10.60
N LEU A 36 4.86 0.79 11.05
CA LEU A 36 3.72 0.31 10.27
C LEU A 36 3.47 1.12 9.00
N ALA A 37 3.65 2.45 9.05
CA ALA A 37 3.57 3.28 7.85
C ALA A 37 4.66 2.93 6.83
N LEU A 38 5.90 2.66 7.28
CA LEU A 38 6.99 2.20 6.39
C LEU A 38 6.70 0.83 5.79
N LEU A 39 6.21 -0.11 6.60
CA LEU A 39 5.83 -1.44 6.16
C LEU A 39 4.71 -1.40 5.11
N LEU A 40 3.68 -0.57 5.34
CA LEU A 40 2.58 -0.39 4.39
C LEU A 40 3.03 0.35 3.11
N ALA A 41 3.99 1.28 3.22
CA ALA A 41 4.57 1.95 2.06
C ALA A 41 5.33 0.96 1.17
N LEU A 42 6.15 0.08 1.75
CA LEU A 42 6.88 -0.95 1.00
C LEU A 42 5.93 -1.96 0.33
N TYR A 43 4.86 -2.35 1.04
CA TYR A 43 3.83 -3.22 0.48
C TYR A 43 3.08 -2.56 -0.68
N THR A 44 2.68 -1.30 -0.52
CA THR A 44 2.02 -0.52 -1.58
C THR A 44 2.94 -0.35 -2.79
N LEU A 45 4.25 -0.21 -2.57
CA LEU A 45 5.24 -0.17 -3.65
C LEU A 45 5.28 -1.51 -4.41
N GLY A 46 5.40 -2.63 -3.68
CA GLY A 46 5.42 -3.96 -4.31
C GLY A 46 4.16 -4.24 -5.12
N THR A 47 2.99 -3.92 -4.58
CA THR A 47 1.71 -4.11 -5.29
C THR A 47 1.54 -3.18 -6.48
N ALA A 48 2.04 -1.94 -6.42
CA ALA A 48 2.04 -1.04 -7.57
C ALA A 48 2.88 -1.59 -8.73
N PHE A 49 4.08 -2.11 -8.45
CA PHE A 49 4.96 -2.68 -9.47
C PHE A 49 4.43 -3.99 -10.05
N VAL A 50 3.81 -4.85 -9.24
CA VAL A 50 3.27 -6.15 -9.69
C VAL A 50 1.91 -5.98 -10.38
N GLY A 51 1.02 -5.17 -9.80
CA GLY A 51 -0.38 -5.04 -10.24
C GLY A 51 -0.63 -3.97 -11.29
N HIS A 52 0.26 -2.99 -11.43
CA HIS A 52 0.08 -1.83 -12.32
C HIS A 52 1.33 -1.54 -13.17
N HIS A 53 1.90 -2.59 -13.77
CA HIS A 53 3.04 -2.51 -14.68
C HIS A 53 2.71 -1.87 -16.04
N TYR A 54 2.26 -0.62 -16.04
CA TYR A 54 1.76 0.07 -17.24
C TYR A 54 2.79 0.12 -18.39
N TRP A 55 4.09 0.04 -18.08
CA TRP A 55 5.17 0.03 -19.07
C TRP A 55 5.22 -1.22 -19.96
N THR A 56 4.52 -2.30 -19.59
CA THR A 56 4.39 -3.51 -20.44
C THR A 56 3.07 -3.57 -21.20
N MET A 57 2.21 -2.56 -21.07
CA MET A 57 0.86 -2.52 -21.64
C MET A 57 0.74 -1.46 -22.74
N THR A 58 -0.30 -1.57 -23.57
CA THR A 58 -0.59 -0.60 -24.65
C THR A 58 -2.07 -0.22 -24.70
N GLY A 59 -2.38 0.93 -25.32
CA GLY A 59 -3.75 1.40 -25.51
C GLY A 59 -4.43 1.88 -24.22
N MET A 60 -5.74 1.64 -24.11
CA MET A 60 -6.53 2.14 -22.98
C MET A 60 -6.17 1.47 -21.65
N GLU A 61 -5.70 0.22 -21.68
CA GLU A 61 -5.24 -0.50 -20.49
C GLU A 61 -3.96 0.12 -19.89
N GLN A 62 -3.04 0.60 -20.75
CA GLN A 62 -1.85 1.32 -20.31
C GLN A 62 -2.23 2.57 -19.53
N TYR A 63 -3.15 3.38 -20.06
CA TYR A 63 -3.59 4.60 -19.41
C TYR A 63 -4.26 4.33 -18.05
N ALA A 64 -5.15 3.33 -17.99
CA ALA A 64 -5.81 2.94 -16.75
C ALA A 64 -4.83 2.41 -15.68
N ASN A 65 -3.85 1.61 -16.07
CA ASN A 65 -2.82 1.11 -15.14
C ASN A 65 -1.84 2.21 -14.73
N MET A 66 -1.53 3.15 -15.62
CA MET A 66 -0.70 4.31 -15.29
C MET A 66 -1.35 5.16 -14.19
N ILE A 67 -2.65 5.44 -14.29
CA ILE A 67 -3.41 6.15 -13.24
C ILE A 67 -3.33 5.39 -11.91
N ASN A 68 -3.54 4.08 -11.92
CA ASN A 68 -3.48 3.28 -10.70
C ASN A 68 -2.07 3.22 -10.10
N PHE A 69 -1.03 3.15 -10.93
CA PHE A 69 0.36 3.19 -10.48
C PHE A 69 0.66 4.51 -9.76
N TYR A 70 0.34 5.65 -10.39
CA TYR A 70 0.57 6.97 -9.79
C TYR A 70 -0.29 7.20 -8.53
N LYS A 71 -1.53 6.69 -8.50
CA LYS A 71 -2.36 6.68 -7.28
C LYS A 71 -1.64 5.99 -6.13
N ASN A 72 -1.09 4.80 -6.36
CA ASN A 72 -0.33 4.08 -5.33
C ASN A 72 0.95 4.84 -4.92
N LEU A 73 1.63 5.48 -5.87
CA LEU A 73 2.80 6.32 -5.57
C LEU A 73 2.45 7.52 -4.67
N SER A 74 1.29 8.15 -4.90
CA SER A 74 0.79 9.22 -4.01
C SER A 74 0.49 8.70 -2.60
N ILE A 75 -0.10 7.50 -2.47
CA ILE A 75 -0.35 6.86 -1.17
C ILE A 75 0.97 6.61 -0.44
N ILE A 76 1.99 6.08 -1.12
CA ILE A 76 3.32 5.87 -0.57
C ILE A 76 3.91 7.19 -0.06
N GLY A 77 3.79 8.27 -0.82
CA GLY A 77 4.22 9.60 -0.37
C GLY A 77 3.54 10.04 0.93
N GLY A 78 2.24 9.81 1.06
CA GLY A 78 1.49 10.07 2.30
C GLY A 78 1.94 9.21 3.48
N LEU A 79 2.23 7.93 3.25
CA LEU A 79 2.73 7.00 4.28
C LEU A 79 4.15 7.36 4.72
N LEU A 80 5.03 7.77 3.81
CA LEU A 80 6.37 8.24 4.13
C LEU A 80 6.33 9.55 4.93
N LEU A 81 5.43 10.48 4.56
CA LEU A 81 5.20 11.69 5.35
C LEU A 81 4.75 11.32 6.77
N LEU A 82 3.79 10.40 6.90
CA LEU A 82 3.31 9.93 8.20
C LEU A 82 4.41 9.26 9.02
N ALA A 83 5.30 8.48 8.40
CA ALA A 83 6.45 7.90 9.06
C ALA A 83 7.44 8.97 9.57
N ALA A 84 7.64 10.05 8.81
CA ALA A 84 8.50 11.18 9.19
C ALA A 84 7.88 12.03 10.31
N THR A 85 6.61 12.44 10.17
CA THR A 85 5.91 13.28 11.15
C THR A 85 5.59 12.52 12.44
N GLY A 86 5.42 11.20 12.35
CA GLY A 86 5.08 10.35 13.47
C GLY A 86 3.59 10.38 13.85
N PRO A 87 3.23 9.67 14.93
CA PRO A 87 1.85 9.55 15.40
C PRO A 87 1.21 10.92 15.72
N GLY A 88 -0.06 11.10 15.33
CA GLY A 88 -0.84 12.29 15.65
C GLY A 88 -1.22 12.40 17.13
N ARG A 89 -1.83 13.53 17.51
CA ARG A 89 -2.19 13.89 18.90
C ARG A 89 -3.09 12.89 19.65
N TYR A 90 -3.77 11.98 18.93
CA TYR A 90 -4.67 10.96 19.49
C TYR A 90 -4.09 9.55 19.44
N SER A 91 -2.77 9.40 19.23
CA SER A 91 -2.15 8.08 19.18
C SER A 91 -2.10 7.37 20.54
N LEU A 92 -2.44 6.07 20.53
CA LEU A 92 -2.29 5.17 21.68
C LEU A 92 -0.83 4.87 22.06
N ASP A 93 0.13 5.07 21.14
CA ASP A 93 1.56 4.80 21.37
C ASP A 93 2.28 5.96 22.08
N ARG A 94 1.51 6.95 22.56
CA ARG A 94 2.05 8.07 23.32
C ARG A 94 2.36 7.62 24.75
N LYS A 95 3.61 7.26 25.01
CA LYS A 95 4.24 7.49 26.32
C LYS A 95 4.64 8.96 26.45
#